data_AF-A0A4Q6B6J3-F1
#
_entry.id   AF-A0A4Q6B6J3-F1
#
_cell.length_a   1.000
_cell.length_b   1.000
_cell.length_c   1.000
_cell.angle_alpha   90.00
_cell.angle_beta   90.00
_cell.angle_gamma   90.00
#
_symmetry.space_group_name_H-M   'P 1'
#
loop_
_entity.id
_entity.type
_entity.pdbx_description
1 polymer ?
#
loop_
_entity_poly.entity_id
_entity_poly.type
_entity_poly.pdbx_seq_one_letter_code
_entity_poly.pdbx_strand_id
1 'polypeptide(L)'
;MKSMLLLLLFSGFTPGKETVYVCKTTTNATYHAKKDCRNMKTCKQDVLEVSLEEATDQYKKKACKLCYREPDFLLFPSPVIVPLDGLFE
;
A
#
# COMPACT_ATOMS: atom_id res chain seq x y z
N MET A 1 22.81 -29.89 -36.20
CA MET A 1 22.72 -30.01 -34.73
C MET A 1 23.31 -28.77 -34.07
N LYS A 2 22.50 -27.75 -33.78
CA LYS A 2 22.94 -26.61 -32.98
C LYS A 2 21.76 -26.04 -32.20
N SER A 3 21.78 -26.41 -30.92
CA SER A 3 21.41 -25.58 -29.78
C SER A 3 20.00 -25.02 -29.78
N MET A 4 19.03 -25.89 -29.52
CA MET A 4 17.73 -25.52 -28.96
C MET A 4 17.82 -25.67 -27.43
N LEU A 5 18.28 -24.63 -26.72
CA LEU A 5 17.96 -24.45 -25.30
C LEU A 5 18.33 -23.03 -24.84
N LEU A 6 17.35 -22.13 -24.87
CA LEU A 6 17.41 -20.87 -24.13
C LEU A 6 16.07 -20.63 -23.44
N LEU A 7 15.75 -21.46 -22.44
CA LEU A 7 14.71 -21.13 -21.47
C LEU A 7 15.32 -20.17 -20.45
N LEU A 8 15.17 -18.87 -20.72
CA LEU A 8 15.45 -17.82 -19.74
C LEU A 8 14.37 -17.86 -18.65
N LEU A 9 14.84 -18.06 -17.42
CA LEU A 9 14.09 -18.12 -16.18
C LEU A 9 13.39 -16.78 -15.93
N PHE A 10 12.06 -16.75 -16.06
CA PHE A 10 11.25 -15.66 -15.53
C PHE A 10 11.27 -15.75 -14.00
N SER A 11 12.20 -15.02 -13.37
CA SER A 11 12.15 -14.77 -11.94
C SER A 11 10.95 -13.87 -11.65
N GLY A 12 9.88 -14.44 -11.10
CA GLY A 12 8.71 -13.68 -10.67
C GLY A 12 9.04 -12.79 -9.47
N PHE A 13 8.82 -11.48 -9.61
CA PHE A 13 8.82 -10.56 -8.48
C PHE A 13 7.47 -10.67 -7.77
N THR A 14 7.46 -11.17 -6.53
CA THR A 14 6.26 -11.10 -5.69
C THR A 14 6.26 -9.77 -4.97
N PRO A 15 5.32 -8.84 -5.24
CA PRO A 15 5.22 -7.61 -4.47
C PRO A 15 4.98 -7.95 -3.00
N GLY A 16 5.82 -7.40 -2.12
CA GLY A 16 5.64 -7.52 -0.68
C GLY A 16 4.32 -6.87 -0.28
N LYS A 17 3.47 -7.60 0.44
CA LYS A 17 2.20 -7.05 0.96
C LYS A 17 2.51 -6.08 2.08
N GLU A 18 2.36 -4.78 1.82
CA GLU A 18 2.48 -3.75 2.84
C GLU A 18 1.26 -3.81 3.78
N THR A 19 1.52 -3.92 5.08
CA THR A 19 0.50 -3.91 6.14
C THR A 19 0.34 -2.52 6.72
N VAL A 20 -0.91 -2.05 6.81
CA VAL A 20 -1.29 -0.74 7.34
C VAL A 20 -2.40 -0.85 8.37
N TYR A 21 -2.64 0.22 9.12
CA TYR A 21 -3.64 0.28 10.17
C TYR A 21 -4.82 1.16 9.78
N VAL A 22 -6.03 0.64 9.91
CA VAL A 22 -7.28 1.36 9.67
C VAL A 22 -8.14 1.39 10.93
N CYS A 23 -8.75 2.54 11.21
CA CYS A 23 -9.80 2.61 12.21
C CYS A 23 -11.10 2.06 11.61
N LYS A 24 -11.77 1.14 12.32
CA LYS A 24 -13.02 0.51 11.86
C LYS A 24 -14.17 1.50 11.62
N THR A 25 -14.11 2.70 12.20
CA THR A 25 -15.12 3.73 11.96
C THR A 25 -15.10 4.26 10.53
N THR A 26 -16.27 4.65 10.05
CA THR A 26 -16.45 5.37 8.78
C THR A 26 -15.96 6.82 8.86
N THR A 27 -15.88 7.39 10.06
CA THR A 27 -15.47 8.79 10.29
C THR A 27 -13.99 9.05 10.05
N ASN A 28 -13.13 8.05 10.26
CA ASN A 28 -11.71 8.19 9.97
C ASN A 28 -11.45 7.82 8.51
N ALA A 29 -11.28 8.82 7.66
CA ALA A 29 -11.09 8.62 6.22
C ALA A 29 -9.66 8.19 5.84
N THR A 30 -8.77 7.87 6.80
CA THR A 30 -7.37 7.58 6.51
C THR A 30 -6.85 6.23 7.04
N TYR A 31 -5.89 5.64 6.32
CA TYR A 31 -5.05 4.55 6.80
C TYR A 31 -3.70 5.10 7.31
N HIS A 32 -3.04 4.34 8.18
CA HIS A 32 -1.86 4.78 8.90
C HIS A 32 -0.73 3.73 8.80
N ALA A 33 0.52 4.17 8.61
CA ALA A 33 1.69 3.27 8.65
C ALA A 33 2.01 2.74 10.07
N LYS A 34 1.56 3.45 11.11
CA LYS A 34 1.83 3.12 12.52
C LYS A 34 0.53 3.16 13.32
N LYS A 35 0.32 2.15 14.16
CA LYS A 35 -0.81 2.06 15.09
C LYS A 35 -0.89 3.26 16.05
N ASP A 36 0.26 3.78 16.48
CA ASP A 36 0.34 4.90 17.42
C ASP A 36 0.35 6.30 16.78
N CYS A 37 -0.04 6.42 15.52
CA CYS A 37 -0.17 7.73 14.87
C CYS A 37 -1.04 8.66 15.72
N ARG A 38 -0.65 9.94 15.84
CA ARG A 38 -1.39 10.97 16.59
C ARG A 38 -2.89 11.00 16.23
N ASN A 39 -3.22 10.87 14.95
CA ASN A 39 -4.60 10.83 14.47
C ASN A 39 -5.28 9.46 14.65
N MET A 40 -4.51 8.38 14.80
CA MET A 40 -5.07 7.06 15.09
C MET A 40 -5.53 6.96 16.56
N LYS A 41 -4.85 7.65 17.48
CA LYS A 41 -5.21 7.66 18.92
C LYS A 41 -6.63 8.18 19.21
N THR A 42 -7.25 8.89 18.28
CA THR A 42 -8.64 9.36 18.41
C THR A 42 -9.67 8.31 17.96
N CYS A 43 -9.24 7.20 17.37
CA CYS A 43 -10.10 6.08 17.03
C CYS A 43 -10.72 5.50 18.31
N LYS A 44 -12.06 5.58 18.41
CA LYS A 44 -12.82 5.06 19.56
C LYS A 44 -13.25 3.60 19.39
N GLN A 45 -12.91 2.98 18.27
CA GLN A 45 -13.28 1.61 17.91
C GLN A 45 -12.02 0.80 17.63
N ASP A 46 -12.22 -0.45 17.23
CA ASP A 46 -11.12 -1.33 16.87
C ASP A 46 -10.27 -0.75 15.75
N VAL A 47 -8.95 -0.93 15.92
CA VAL A 47 -7.96 -0.69 14.88
C VAL A 47 -7.66 -2.03 14.22
N LEU A 48 -7.88 -2.11 12.91
CA LEU A 48 -7.63 -3.29 12.11
C LEU A 48 -6.26 -3.15 11.44
N GLU A 49 -5.51 -4.23 11.40
CA GLU A 49 -4.29 -4.37 10.60
C GLU A 49 -4.68 -5.07 9.30
N VAL A 50 -4.49 -4.39 8.18
CA VAL A 50 -4.97 -4.80 6.86
C VAL A 50 -3.88 -4.56 5.82
N SER A 51 -4.01 -5.13 4.63
CA SER A 51 -3.12 -4.77 3.53
C SER A 51 -3.37 -3.35 3.03
N LEU A 52 -2.37 -2.72 2.41
CA LEU A 52 -2.53 -1.42 1.75
C LEU A 52 -3.66 -1.44 0.71
N GLU A 53 -3.70 -2.50 -0.11
CA GLU A 53 -4.75 -2.74 -1.10
C GLU A 53 -6.14 -2.81 -0.46
N GLU A 54 -6.28 -3.58 0.63
CA GLU A 54 -7.54 -3.66 1.36
C GLU A 54 -7.95 -2.29 1.94
N ALA A 55 -6.99 -1.50 2.45
CA ALA A 55 -7.25 -0.16 2.95
C ALA A 55 -7.73 0.82 1.86
N THR A 56 -7.20 0.74 0.64
CA THR A 56 -7.58 1.60 -0.49
C THR A 56 -8.85 1.12 -1.19
N ASP A 57 -9.00 -0.19 -1.37
CA ASP A 57 -9.97 -0.76 -2.29
C ASP A 57 -11.24 -1.20 -1.57
N GLN A 58 -11.11 -1.75 -0.37
CA GLN A 58 -12.27 -2.20 0.43
C GLN A 58 -12.73 -1.11 1.38
N TYR A 59 -11.80 -0.53 2.16
CA TYR A 59 -12.14 0.50 3.14
C TYR A 59 -12.21 1.92 2.56
N LYS A 60 -11.78 2.11 1.30
CA LYS A 60 -11.77 3.41 0.60
C LYS A 60 -11.11 4.53 1.41
N LYS A 61 -10.06 4.21 2.17
CA LYS A 61 -9.31 5.16 2.99
C LYS A 61 -8.09 5.68 2.24
N LYS A 62 -7.70 6.92 2.54
CA LYS A 62 -6.52 7.60 1.97
C LYS A 62 -5.34 7.60 2.92
N ALA A 63 -4.11 7.78 2.42
CA ALA A 63 -2.93 7.88 3.27
C ALA A 63 -3.04 9.01 4.30
N CYS A 64 -2.70 8.71 5.56
CA CYS A 64 -2.60 9.72 6.60
C CYS A 64 -1.39 10.64 6.34
N LYS A 65 -1.65 11.93 6.06
CA LYS A 65 -0.61 12.95 5.80
C LYS A 65 0.36 13.24 6.96
N LEU A 66 0.21 12.60 8.12
CA LEU A 66 1.10 12.77 9.28
C LEU A 66 2.08 11.61 9.44
N CYS A 67 1.61 10.36 9.33
CA CYS A 67 2.47 9.18 9.47
C CYS A 67 2.87 8.54 8.15
N TYR A 68 2.24 8.96 7.04
CA TYR A 68 2.49 8.48 5.68
C TYR A 68 3.03 9.59 4.77
N ARG A 69 3.30 10.79 5.32
CA ARG A 69 3.98 11.88 4.62
C ARG A 69 5.47 11.71 4.84
N GLU A 70 6.17 11.11 3.89
CA GLU A 70 7.63 11.03 3.89
C GLU A 70 8.28 12.40 3.62
N PRO A 71 9.45 12.69 4.21
CA PRO A 71 10.50 13.47 3.56
C PRO A 71 11.42 12.63 2.64
N ASP A 72 11.20 11.31 2.53
CA ASP A 72 12.15 10.33 1.97
C ASP A 72 11.69 9.59 0.69
N PHE A 73 10.97 10.27 -0.22
CA PHE A 73 10.87 9.81 -1.63
C PHE A 73 12.25 9.68 -2.33
N LEU A 74 13.34 10.04 -1.64
CA LEU A 74 14.73 10.01 -2.10
C LEU A 74 15.55 8.81 -1.56
N LEU A 75 15.02 7.98 -0.64
CA LEU A 75 15.76 6.84 -0.08
C LEU A 75 15.19 5.46 -0.43
N PHE A 76 14.03 5.37 -1.09
CA PHE A 76 13.55 4.12 -1.67
C PHE A 76 13.70 4.14 -3.19
N PRO A 77 14.68 3.44 -3.78
CA PRO A 77 14.71 3.22 -5.21
C PRO A 77 13.70 2.11 -5.51
N SER A 78 12.42 2.45 -5.65
CA SER A 78 11.50 1.68 -6.48
C SER A 78 10.34 2.55 -6.91
N PRO A 79 10.21 2.84 -8.21
CA PRO A 79 9.07 3.57 -8.73
C PRO A 79 7.85 2.67 -8.57
N VAL A 80 6.94 3.04 -7.68
CA VAL A 80 5.55 2.59 -7.84
C VAL A 80 5.04 3.34 -9.07
N ILE A 81 5.23 2.72 -10.24
CA ILE A 81 4.47 3.07 -11.43
C ILE A 81 3.03 2.72 -11.08
N VAL A 82 2.26 3.74 -10.69
CA VAL A 82 0.81 3.68 -10.75
C VAL A 82 0.47 3.47 -12.23
N PRO A 83 -0.15 2.35 -12.65
CA PRO A 83 -0.75 2.29 -13.97
C PRO A 83 -1.81 3.39 -14.04
N LEU A 84 -1.62 4.33 -14.96
CA LEU A 84 -2.56 5.42 -15.27
C LEU A 84 -3.52 4.96 -16.37
N ASP A 85 -4.06 3.76 -16.22
CA ASP A 85 -4.96 3.15 -17.18
C ASP A 85 -6.12 2.50 -16.42
N GLY A 86 -7.32 2.99 -16.68
CA GLY A 86 -8.55 2.51 -16.05
C GLY A 86 -9.68 3.52 -15.98
N LEU A 87 -9.51 4.74 -16.49
CA LEU A 87 -10.63 5.61 -16.84
C LEU A 87 -10.94 5.44 -18.33
N PHE A 88 -12.14 4.94 -18.61
CA PHE A 88 -12.82 4.86 -19.91
C PHE A 88 -12.63 3.55 -20.70
N GLU A 89 -13.55 2.61 -20.50
CA GLU A 89 -14.47 2.19 -21.58
C GLU A 89 -15.92 2.34 -21.09
#